data_AF-A0A6V7UK27-F1
#
_entry.id   AF-A0A6V7UK27-F1
#
_cell.length_a   1.000
_cell.length_b   1.000
_cell.length_c   1.000
_cell.angle_alpha   90.00
_cell.angle_beta   90.00
_cell.angle_gamma   90.00
#
_symmetry.space_group_name_H-M   'P 1'
#
loop_
_entity.id
_entity.type
_entity.pdbx_description
1 polymer ?
#
loop_
_entity_poly.entity_id
_entity_poly.type
_entity_poly.pdbx_seq_one_letter_code
_entity_poly.pdbx_strand_id
1 'polypeptide(L)'
;MSVRAKYDVNKFLDKLFTGITDGKLAEHLPADEVLRLLNEVRRCFILQPMLLKIGTPVNICGDLHGQFNDLMRIMDSEGFPHCRSYLLGDYVDRGAQSVELIVFMLACKACF
;
A
#
# COMPACT_ATOMS: atom_id res chain seq x y z
N MET A 1 1.93 21.84 -8.94
CA MET A 1 0.46 21.77 -9.08
C MET A 1 -0.02 20.57 -8.28
N SER A 2 -0.69 20.84 -7.16
CA SER A 2 -1.02 19.88 -6.11
C SER A 2 -2.23 19.03 -6.51
N VAL A 3 -1.99 17.82 -7.02
CA VAL A 3 -3.04 16.78 -7.24
C VAL A 3 -3.27 16.05 -5.91
N ARG A 4 -3.52 16.78 -4.83
CA ARG A 4 -3.54 16.23 -3.45
C ARG A 4 -4.94 16.22 -2.83
N ALA A 5 -5.98 16.42 -3.63
CA ALA A 5 -7.36 16.44 -3.16
C ALA A 5 -8.23 15.51 -4.02
N LYS A 6 -8.50 14.29 -3.53
CA LYS A 6 -9.78 13.59 -3.77
C LYS A 6 -9.99 12.27 -3.02
N TYR A 7 -8.98 11.72 -2.36
CA TYR A 7 -9.14 10.51 -1.53
C TYR A 7 -8.48 10.75 -0.16
N ASP A 8 -9.26 10.67 0.91
CA ASP A 8 -8.75 10.74 2.28
C ASP A 8 -8.05 9.42 2.62
N VAL A 9 -6.84 9.26 2.11
CA VAL A 9 -6.03 8.05 2.30
C VAL A 9 -5.79 7.80 3.79
N ASN A 10 -5.60 8.84 4.60
CA ASN A 10 -5.44 8.69 6.05
C ASN A 10 -6.65 8.01 6.69
N LYS A 11 -7.87 8.45 6.33
CA LYS A 11 -9.10 7.82 6.82
C LYS A 11 -9.25 6.38 6.33
N PHE A 12 -8.80 6.10 5.11
CA PHE A 12 -8.78 4.74 4.57
C PHE A 12 -7.78 3.85 5.31
N LEU A 13 -6.58 4.37 5.62
CA LEU A 13 -5.57 3.68 6.41
C LEU A 13 -6.07 3.43 7.84
N ASP A 14 -6.74 4.40 8.48
CA ASP A 14 -7.33 4.21 9.80
C ASP A 14 -8.35 3.06 9.81
N LYS A 15 -9.23 3.00 8.79
CA LYS A 15 -10.18 1.89 8.61
C LYS A 15 -9.47 0.56 8.36
N LEU A 16 -8.42 0.57 7.54
CA LEU A 16 -7.62 -0.62 7.25
C LEU A 16 -6.98 -1.16 8.54
N PHE A 17 -6.31 -0.31 9.31
CA PHE A 17 -5.69 -0.70 10.57
C PHE A 17 -6.73 -1.20 11.59
N THR A 18 -7.87 -0.51 11.71
CA THR A 18 -8.97 -0.95 12.58
C THR A 18 -9.52 -2.31 12.15
N GLY A 19 -9.73 -2.51 10.85
CA GLY A 19 -10.21 -3.78 10.31
C GLY A 19 -9.23 -4.93 10.51
N ILE A 20 -7.92 -4.64 10.53
CA ILE A 20 -6.86 -5.62 10.81
C ILE A 20 -6.82 -5.96 12.29
N THR A 21 -6.90 -4.96 13.19
CA THR A 21 -6.90 -5.20 14.64
C THR A 21 -8.13 -5.98 15.10
N ASP A 22 -9.29 -5.71 14.49
CA ASP A 22 -10.56 -6.35 14.84
C ASP A 22 -10.76 -7.69 14.11
N GLY A 23 -9.87 -8.06 13.18
CA GLY A 23 -9.98 -9.26 12.35
C GLY A 23 -11.19 -9.25 11.41
N LYS A 24 -11.75 -8.07 11.13
CA LYS A 24 -13.02 -7.85 10.43
C LYS A 24 -12.86 -6.91 9.23
N LEU A 25 -11.83 -7.11 8.42
CA LEU A 25 -11.49 -6.22 7.32
C LEU A 25 -12.67 -5.90 6.39
N ALA A 26 -13.48 -6.91 6.03
CA ALA A 26 -14.61 -6.74 5.11
C ALA A 26 -15.74 -5.84 5.67
N GLU A 27 -15.88 -5.73 7.00
CA GLU A 27 -16.87 -4.85 7.64
C GLU A 27 -16.41 -3.39 7.61
N HIS A 28 -15.11 -3.15 7.83
CA HIS A 28 -14.53 -1.80 7.87
C HIS A 28 -14.16 -1.27 6.48
N LEU A 29 -13.90 -2.16 5.53
CA LEU A 29 -13.39 -1.85 4.20
C LEU A 29 -14.24 -2.57 3.12
N PRO A 30 -15.40 -2.01 2.77
CA PRO A 30 -16.28 -2.62 1.77
C PRO A 30 -15.62 -2.62 0.38
N ALA A 31 -16.01 -3.59 -0.45
CA ALA A 31 -15.43 -3.79 -1.77
C ALA A 31 -15.46 -2.53 -2.65
N ASP A 32 -16.52 -1.71 -2.58
CA ASP A 32 -16.63 -0.45 -3.32
C ASP A 32 -15.56 0.58 -2.95
N GLU A 33 -15.10 0.58 -1.69
CA GLU A 33 -14.04 1.47 -1.24
C GLU A 33 -12.68 1.02 -1.77
N VAL A 34 -12.43 -0.29 -1.76
CA VAL A 34 -11.24 -0.90 -2.37
C VAL A 34 -11.22 -0.65 -3.88
N LEU A 35 -12.34 -0.86 -4.58
CA LEU A 35 -12.45 -0.63 -6.02
C LEU A 35 -12.16 0.83 -6.39
N ARG A 36 -12.54 1.80 -5.56
CA ARG A 36 -12.19 3.22 -5.76
C ARG A 36 -10.69 3.44 -5.66
N LEU A 37 -10.03 2.86 -4.66
CA LEU A 37 -8.57 2.91 -4.53
C LEU A 37 -7.89 2.29 -5.76
N LEU A 38 -8.33 1.10 -6.19
CA LEU A 38 -7.77 0.41 -7.36
C LEU A 38 -7.86 1.26 -8.63
N ASN A 39 -8.97 1.97 -8.83
CA ASN A 39 -9.14 2.83 -9.99
C ASN A 39 -8.18 4.03 -9.99
N GLU A 40 -7.94 4.65 -8.84
CA GLU A 40 -6.97 5.75 -8.73
C GLU A 40 -5.54 5.24 -8.92
N VAL A 41 -5.17 4.14 -8.27
CA VAL A 41 -3.83 3.56 -8.40
C VAL A 41 -3.55 3.09 -9.83
N ARG A 42 -4.56 2.53 -10.52
CA ARG A 42 -4.44 2.18 -11.93
C ARG A 42 -4.08 3.40 -12.79
N ARG A 43 -4.69 4.56 -12.52
CA ARG A 43 -4.33 5.81 -13.22
C ARG A 43 -2.90 6.23 -12.91
N CYS A 44 -2.48 6.13 -11.65
CA CYS A 44 -1.10 6.44 -11.26
C CYS A 44 -0.08 5.59 -12.03
N PHE A 45 -0.33 4.28 -12.16
CA PHE A 45 0.57 3.39 -12.91
C PHE A 45 0.58 3.67 -14.42
N ILE A 46 -0.56 3.96 -15.03
CA ILE A 46 -0.64 4.29 -16.47
C ILE A 46 0.14 5.57 -16.79
N LEU A 47 0.14 6.55 -15.88
CA LEU A 47 0.85 7.81 -16.07
C LEU A 47 2.37 7.69 -15.83
N GLN A 48 2.83 6.61 -15.20
CA GLN A 48 4.24 6.39 -14.90
C GLN A 48 4.92 5.53 -15.96
N PRO A 49 6.22 5.76 -16.24
CA PRO A 49 6.95 4.93 -17.18
C PRO A 49 7.10 3.50 -16.63
N MET A 50 6.99 2.51 -17.51
CA MET A 50 7.19 1.10 -17.16
C MET A 50 8.58 0.84 -16.56
N LEU A 51 9.61 1.53 -17.06
CA LEU A 51 10.96 1.51 -16.51
C LEU A 51 11.17 2.72 -15.60
N LEU A 52 11.09 2.49 -14.29
CA LEU A 52 11.30 3.53 -13.28
C LEU A 52 12.79 3.86 -13.16
N LYS A 53 13.11 5.17 -13.16
CA LYS A 53 14.44 5.67 -12.81
C LYS A 53 14.40 6.19 -11.39
N ILE A 54 15.18 5.57 -10.51
CA ILE A 54 15.14 5.82 -9.06
C ILE A 54 16.44 6.49 -8.64
N GLY A 55 16.33 7.58 -7.85
CA GLY A 55 17.47 8.27 -7.27
C GLY A 55 17.82 7.73 -5.89
N THR A 56 19.11 7.62 -5.58
CA THR A 56 19.61 7.17 -4.27
C THR A 56 19.44 8.25 -3.19
N PRO A 57 19.38 7.89 -1.89
CA PRO A 57 19.34 6.53 -1.33
C PRO A 57 17.98 5.85 -1.55
N VAL A 58 17.99 4.52 -1.67
CA VAL A 58 16.79 3.70 -1.89
C VAL A 58 16.93 2.39 -1.12
N ASN A 59 15.84 1.94 -0.52
CA ASN A 59 15.77 0.63 0.11
C ASN A 59 15.02 -0.33 -0.80
N ILE A 60 15.54 -1.54 -0.97
CA ILE A 60 14.92 -2.55 -1.83
C ILE A 60 14.50 -3.71 -0.93
N CYS A 61 13.21 -4.02 -0.93
CA CYS A 61 12.63 -5.12 -0.18
C CYS A 61 12.21 -6.24 -1.14
N GLY A 62 12.47 -7.48 -0.74
CA GLY A 62 12.09 -8.66 -1.51
C GLY A 62 10.64 -9.09 -1.26
N ASP A 63 10.38 -10.37 -1.46
CA ASP A 63 9.05 -10.98 -1.38
C ASP A 63 8.46 -10.89 0.03
N LEU A 64 7.15 -10.69 0.11
CA LEU A 64 6.41 -10.67 1.38
C LEU A 64 5.39 -11.79 1.49
N HIS A 65 4.85 -12.26 0.35
CA HIS A 65 3.86 -13.33 0.30
C HIS A 65 2.74 -13.22 1.36
N GLY A 66 2.08 -12.06 1.47
CA GLY A 66 0.96 -11.87 2.40
C GLY A 66 1.33 -11.74 3.88
N GLN A 67 2.59 -11.48 4.21
CA GLN A 67 3.06 -11.22 5.59
C GLN A 67 2.98 -9.72 5.94
N PHE A 68 1.77 -9.24 6.27
CA PHE A 68 1.55 -7.82 6.58
C PHE A 68 2.35 -7.32 7.79
N ASN A 69 2.48 -8.13 8.84
CA ASN A 69 3.22 -7.74 10.05
C ASN A 69 4.70 -7.47 9.78
N ASP A 70 5.31 -8.22 8.87
CA ASP A 70 6.72 -8.03 8.51
C ASP A 70 6.90 -6.75 7.69
N LEU A 71 5.95 -6.43 6.82
CA LEU A 71 5.90 -5.13 6.13
C LEU A 71 5.83 -3.97 7.14
N MET A 72 4.97 -4.06 8.16
CA MET A 72 4.87 -3.01 9.19
C MET A 72 6.18 -2.83 9.97
N ARG A 73 6.89 -3.92 10.30
CA ARG A 73 8.20 -3.85 10.95
C ARG A 73 9.25 -3.16 10.09
N ILE A 74 9.29 -3.49 8.79
CA ILE A 74 10.19 -2.83 7.83
C ILE A 74 9.87 -1.32 7.75
N MET A 75 8.59 -0.96 7.71
CA MET A 75 8.18 0.43 7.66
C MET A 75 8.52 1.20 8.96
N ASP A 76 8.41 0.54 10.11
CA ASP A 76 8.77 1.12 11.41
C ASP A 76 10.30 1.34 11.53
N SER A 77 11.10 0.40 11.01
CA SER A 77 12.56 0.54 11.01
C SER A 77 13.08 1.62 10.05
N GLU A 78 12.42 1.80 8.91
CA GLU A 78 12.85 2.76 7.88
C GLU A 78 12.22 4.15 8.04
N GLY A 79 11.13 4.28 8.80
CA GLY A 79 10.38 5.52 8.97
C GLY A 79 9.17 5.60 8.04
N PHE A 80 7.97 5.49 8.61
CA PHE A 80 6.68 5.66 7.93
C PHE A 80 6.46 7.14 7.56
N PRO A 81 5.81 7.52 6.44
CA PRO A 81 5.55 6.86 5.15
C PRO A 81 6.36 7.50 4.00
N HIS A 82 7.47 8.19 4.29
CA HIS A 82 8.23 8.99 3.33
C HIS A 82 9.46 8.29 2.73
N CYS A 83 9.57 6.98 2.91
CA CYS A 83 10.77 6.26 2.54
C CYS A 83 10.72 5.75 1.11
N ARG A 84 11.85 5.94 0.42
CA ARG A 84 12.15 5.48 -0.94
C ARG A 84 12.37 3.95 -0.92
N SER A 85 11.39 3.21 -0.41
CA SER A 85 11.42 1.76 -0.29
C SER A 85 10.65 1.16 -1.45
N TYR A 86 11.35 0.41 -2.30
CA TYR A 86 10.76 -0.30 -3.44
C TYR A 86 10.70 -1.78 -3.12
N LEU A 87 9.51 -2.37 -3.27
CA LEU A 87 9.33 -3.81 -3.14
C LEU A 87 9.33 -4.47 -4.52
N LEU A 88 9.93 -5.66 -4.62
CA LEU A 88 10.28 -6.30 -5.89
C LEU A 88 9.25 -7.30 -6.45
N GLY A 89 8.02 -7.35 -5.92
CA GLY A 89 6.99 -8.27 -6.39
C GLY A 89 6.60 -9.32 -5.34
N ASP A 90 5.87 -10.36 -5.76
CA ASP A 90 5.43 -11.48 -4.92
C ASP A 90 4.79 -11.06 -3.58
N TYR A 91 3.79 -10.20 -3.70
CA TYR A 91 3.07 -9.62 -2.57
C TYR A 91 2.03 -10.58 -1.95
N VAL A 92 1.46 -11.49 -2.73
CA VAL A 92 0.26 -12.29 -2.37
C VAL A 92 0.52 -13.80 -2.43
N ASP A 93 -0.55 -14.60 -2.31
CA ASP A 93 -0.66 -16.07 -2.36
C ASP A 93 -0.44 -16.83 -1.04
N ARG A 94 0.75 -16.79 -0.44
CA ARG A 94 1.11 -17.78 0.61
C ARG A 94 0.75 -17.39 2.04
N GLY A 95 0.52 -16.10 2.29
CA GLY A 95 0.31 -15.55 3.63
C GLY A 95 -1.14 -15.23 3.91
N ALA A 96 -1.47 -15.28 5.20
CA ALA A 96 -2.82 -15.08 5.71
C ALA A 96 -3.37 -13.65 5.50
N GLN A 97 -2.49 -12.65 5.34
CA GLN A 97 -2.86 -11.23 5.31
C GLN A 97 -2.56 -10.60 3.94
N SER A 98 -2.85 -11.34 2.87
CA SER A 98 -2.55 -10.93 1.49
C SER A 98 -3.37 -9.71 1.04
N VAL A 99 -4.63 -9.60 1.48
CA VAL A 99 -5.52 -8.49 1.11
C VAL A 99 -5.10 -7.21 1.82
N GLU A 100 -4.83 -7.30 3.11
CA GLU A 100 -4.33 -6.25 3.97
C GLU A 100 -3.04 -5.64 3.40
N LEU A 101 -2.11 -6.53 3.02
CA LEU A 101 -0.83 -6.16 2.46
C LEU A 101 -0.97 -5.41 1.13
N ILE A 102 -1.68 -5.98 0.15
CA ILE A 102 -1.78 -5.34 -1.16
C ILE A 102 -2.57 -4.04 -1.09
N VAL A 103 -3.63 -3.98 -0.27
CA VAL A 103 -4.45 -2.77 -0.08
C VAL A 103 -3.62 -1.66 0.56
N PHE A 104 -2.84 -1.98 1.59
CA PHE A 104 -1.94 -1.02 2.22
C PHE A 104 -0.92 -0.46 1.22
N MET A 105 -0.26 -1.33 0.47
CA MET A 105 0.76 -0.92 -0.51
C MET A 105 0.20 -0.02 -1.61
N LEU A 106 -1.00 -0.35 -2.11
CA LEU A 106 -1.68 0.46 -3.12
C LEU A 106 -2.15 1.81 -2.54
N ALA A 107 -2.59 1.85 -1.28
CA ALA A 107 -2.92 3.10 -0.59
C ALA A 107 -1.70 4.01 -0.44
N CYS A 108 -0.54 3.47 -0.06
CA CYS A 108 0.72 4.21 -0.06
C CYS A 108 1.06 4.75 -1.45
N LYS A 109 0.92 3.93 -2.50
CA LYS A 109 1.21 4.35 -3.89
C LYS A 109 0.29 5.45 -4.42
N ALA A 110 -0.95 5.52 -3.94
CA ALA A 110 -1.88 6.58 -4.30
C ALA A 110 -1.54 7.92 -3.62
N CYS A 111 -0.89 7.89 -2.47
CA CYS A 111 -0.65 9.07 -1.62
C CYS A 111 0.75 9.68 -1.80
N PHE A 112 1.76 8.83 -2.03
CA PHE A 112 3.18 9.18 -2.06
C PHE A 112 3.81 8.87 -3.43
#